data_AF-A0A6N9BPA0-F1
#
_entry.id   AF-A0A6N9BPA0-F1
#
_cell.length_a   1.000
_cell.length_b   1.000
_cell.length_c   1.000
_cell.angle_alpha   90.00
_cell.angle_beta   90.00
_cell.angle_gamma   90.00
#
_symmetry.space_group_name_H-M   'P 1'
#
loop_
_entity.id
_entity.type
_entity.pdbx_description
1 polymer ?
#
loop_
_entity_poly.entity_id
_entity_poly.type
_entity_poly.pdbx_seq_one_letter_code
_entity_poly.pdbx_strand_id
1 'polypeptide(L)'
;MDRVKAALFIDFDNVFLSLKKDYSDAVAKRFANPSRWLPWLEGGEHANGKDTFRGERSLLIRRCYGSPDLMRPFRAYFTRLGFQVVDCPPLTKSGKNSADIVMTLDIADTIEHTTRFDEFLILSSDADFTPVALRLRAHDRITSILANQQTAAAFRSCCDIVIDMDEFEAVFGETREQAPSPVPPRAGDASGDFGQLRIEVETEIRRELAESSAALRLPELASRMRERWPVVGESDWLGAGGFKKLLLTFEDRHLRFSSVPPGFVYDPARHAAPPDSGDARTEHAIDLAPPNFADVPDAIADLVERLNKVVGLPRLGPDQYQVVFEALAGQSGRQSTLGDITKNARDHAIEAGAAVGRQPFAFVTRALHLVGLAISETRTAPGEIARLFRTSVEQQALDAQLEMEADDLRLLDELLGVGDGV
;
A
#
# COMPACT_ATOMS: atom_id res chain seq x y z
N MET A 1 13.37 -24.10 3.68
CA MET A 1 12.88 -23.11 2.70
C MET A 1 14.03 -22.17 2.44
N ASP A 2 14.49 -22.08 1.20
CA ASP A 2 15.52 -21.10 0.83
C ASP A 2 14.88 -19.70 0.89
N ARG A 3 15.48 -18.80 1.68
CA ARG A 3 15.06 -17.39 1.76
C ARG A 3 15.70 -16.63 0.61
N VAL A 4 14.98 -15.66 0.03
CA VAL A 4 15.50 -14.79 -1.03
C VAL A 4 16.58 -13.90 -0.42
N LYS A 5 17.82 -13.99 -0.91
CA LYS A 5 18.90 -13.12 -0.41
C LYS A 5 18.77 -11.77 -1.09
N ALA A 6 18.52 -10.74 -0.30
CA ALA A 6 18.17 -9.44 -0.84
C ALA A 6 19.10 -8.33 -0.32
N ALA A 7 19.33 -7.33 -1.17
CA ALA A 7 20.07 -6.12 -0.84
C ALA A 7 19.15 -4.90 -0.99
N LEU A 8 18.99 -4.12 0.08
CA LEU A 8 18.12 -2.95 0.15
C LEU A 8 18.93 -1.66 0.16
N PHE A 9 18.62 -0.78 -0.79
CA PHE A 9 19.21 0.54 -0.99
C PHE A 9 18.10 1.59 -1.00
N ILE A 10 18.22 2.62 -0.16
CA ILE A 10 17.18 3.63 0.02
C ILE A 10 17.76 5.01 -0.25
N ASP A 11 17.19 5.72 -1.21
CA ASP A 11 17.39 7.16 -1.37
C ASP A 11 16.42 7.89 -0.44
N PHE A 12 16.88 8.20 0.78
CA PHE A 12 16.04 8.77 1.82
C PHE A 12 15.45 10.12 1.39
N ASP A 13 16.27 10.98 0.78
CA ASP A 13 15.87 12.32 0.40
C ASP A 13 14.81 12.27 -0.69
N ASN A 14 15.00 11.44 -1.73
CA ASN A 14 14.03 11.27 -2.81
C ASN A 14 12.68 10.80 -2.27
N VAL A 15 12.68 9.74 -1.45
CA VAL A 15 11.43 9.14 -0.94
C VAL A 15 10.75 10.06 0.09
N PHE A 16 11.52 10.60 1.04
CA PHE A 16 10.98 11.46 2.10
C PHE A 16 10.37 12.75 1.53
N LEU A 17 11.07 13.40 0.60
CA LEU A 17 10.58 14.65 0.00
C LEU A 17 9.39 14.40 -0.92
N SER A 18 9.36 13.28 -1.66
CA SER A 18 8.21 12.89 -2.48
C SER A 18 6.98 12.62 -1.60
N LEU A 19 7.10 11.81 -0.54
CA LEU A 19 6.01 11.54 0.39
C LEU A 19 5.51 12.81 1.10
N LYS A 20 6.42 13.73 1.44
CA LYS A 20 6.07 15.00 2.07
C LYS A 20 5.30 15.91 1.12
N LYS A 21 5.70 15.94 -0.15
CA LYS A 21 5.09 16.75 -1.21
C LYS A 21 3.72 16.21 -1.62
N ASP A 22 3.64 14.90 -1.87
CA ASP A 22 2.49 14.28 -2.52
C ASP A 22 1.40 13.88 -1.50
N TYR A 23 1.76 13.67 -0.23
CA TYR A 23 0.84 13.27 0.84
C TYR A 23 0.85 14.25 2.02
N SER A 24 1.86 14.17 2.89
CA SER A 24 2.01 15.07 4.05
C SER A 24 3.35 14.86 4.78
N ASP A 25 3.74 15.85 5.60
CA ASP A 25 4.89 15.74 6.49
C ASP A 25 4.75 14.58 7.52
N ALA A 26 3.52 14.29 7.96
CA ALA A 26 3.25 13.17 8.87
C ALA A 26 3.51 11.82 8.20
N VAL A 27 3.10 11.65 6.94
CA VAL A 27 3.34 10.44 6.14
C VAL A 27 4.85 10.25 5.91
N ALA A 28 5.57 11.30 5.52
CA ALA A 28 7.02 11.24 5.35
C ALA A 28 7.75 10.83 6.64
N LYS A 29 7.32 11.35 7.80
CA LYS A 29 7.85 10.95 9.12
C LYS A 29 7.53 9.50 9.49
N ARG A 30 6.41 8.94 9.03
CA ARG A 30 6.09 7.51 9.22
C ARG A 30 7.00 6.63 8.38
N PHE A 31 7.26 6.99 7.13
CA PHE A 31 8.29 6.35 6.31
C PHE A 31 9.66 6.38 6.98
N ALA A 32 10.03 7.51 7.59
CA ALA A 32 11.31 7.65 8.28
C ALA A 32 11.47 6.74 9.52
N ASN A 33 10.45 5.97 9.89
CA ASN A 33 10.56 4.87 10.85
C ASN A 33 10.41 3.50 10.13
N PRO A 34 11.54 2.82 9.80
CA PRO A 34 11.50 1.58 9.05
C PRO A 34 10.78 0.42 9.75
N SER A 35 10.58 0.47 11.07
CA SER A 35 9.84 -0.59 11.77
C SER A 35 8.40 -0.76 11.27
N ARG A 36 7.86 0.23 10.56
CA ARG A 36 6.49 0.24 10.04
C ARG A 36 6.34 -0.50 8.72
N TRP A 37 7.39 -0.57 7.90
CA TRP A 37 7.31 -1.13 6.54
C TRP A 37 8.39 -2.18 6.25
N LEU A 38 9.44 -2.28 7.08
CA LEU A 38 10.49 -3.27 6.89
C LEU A 38 9.98 -4.71 6.97
N PRO A 39 9.09 -5.09 7.92
CA PRO A 39 8.54 -6.45 7.96
C PRO A 39 7.77 -6.82 6.69
N TRP A 40 7.11 -5.85 6.05
CA TRP A 40 6.38 -6.03 4.80
C TRP A 40 7.33 -6.38 3.64
N LEU A 41 8.48 -5.68 3.55
CA LEU A 41 9.55 -6.04 2.59
C LEU A 41 10.19 -7.39 2.91
N GLU A 42 10.44 -7.68 4.19
CA GLU A 42 11.01 -8.96 4.64
C GLU A 42 10.06 -10.13 4.38
N GLY A 43 8.75 -9.90 4.45
CA GLY A 43 7.72 -10.88 4.08
C GLY A 43 7.64 -11.15 2.59
N GLY A 44 8.21 -10.27 1.75
CA GLY A 44 8.09 -10.33 0.29
C GLY A 44 6.73 -9.86 -0.24
N GLU A 45 5.93 -9.21 0.61
CA GLU A 45 4.58 -8.77 0.28
C GLU A 45 4.59 -7.72 -0.86
N HIS A 46 5.65 -6.93 -0.94
CA HIS A 46 5.89 -5.94 -2.00
C HIS A 46 5.99 -6.51 -3.41
N ALA A 47 6.32 -7.80 -3.53
CA ALA A 47 6.43 -8.44 -4.84
C ALA A 47 5.05 -8.67 -5.47
N ASN A 48 3.97 -8.72 -4.69
CA ASN A 48 2.61 -9.02 -5.16
C ASN A 48 2.53 -10.23 -6.11
N GLY A 49 3.36 -11.25 -5.88
CA GLY A 49 3.45 -12.46 -6.70
C GLY A 49 4.07 -12.27 -8.09
N LYS A 50 4.71 -11.13 -8.36
CA LYS A 50 5.43 -10.83 -9.62
C LYS A 50 6.83 -11.44 -9.67
N ASP A 51 7.34 -11.93 -8.55
CA ASP A 51 8.64 -12.61 -8.46
C ASP A 51 8.53 -14.12 -8.69
N THR A 52 9.62 -14.69 -9.18
CA THR A 52 9.76 -16.14 -9.35
C THR A 52 10.04 -16.86 -8.03
N PHE A 53 10.46 -16.15 -6.98
CA PHE A 53 10.82 -16.72 -5.68
C PHE A 53 9.71 -16.56 -4.65
N ARG A 54 9.04 -17.66 -4.30
CA ARG A 54 8.10 -17.65 -3.17
C ARG A 54 8.85 -17.77 -1.84
N GLY A 55 8.95 -16.69 -1.08
CA GLY A 55 9.49 -16.76 0.28
C GLY A 55 9.91 -15.42 0.89
N GLU A 56 10.21 -15.46 2.18
CA GLU A 56 10.75 -14.33 2.94
C GLU A 56 12.09 -13.85 2.38
N ARG A 57 12.33 -12.54 2.49
CA ARG A 57 13.58 -11.89 2.14
C ARG A 57 14.51 -11.87 3.34
N SER A 58 15.68 -12.45 3.16
CA SER A 58 16.83 -12.16 4.01
C SER A 58 17.50 -10.90 3.49
N LEU A 59 17.13 -9.74 4.04
CA LEU A 59 17.77 -8.45 3.75
C LEU A 59 19.18 -8.41 4.35
N LEU A 60 20.14 -8.91 3.60
CA LEU A 60 21.55 -9.07 3.99
C LEU A 60 22.32 -7.75 3.92
N ILE A 61 21.92 -6.85 3.04
CA ILE A 61 22.41 -5.46 2.97
C ILE A 61 21.22 -4.54 3.21
N ARG A 62 21.42 -3.53 4.06
CA ARG A 62 20.46 -2.47 4.37
C ARG A 62 21.19 -1.15 4.41
N ARG A 63 21.12 -0.37 3.34
CA ARG A 63 21.76 0.94 3.22
C ARG A 63 20.75 2.04 2.96
N CYS A 64 20.92 3.16 3.66
CA CYS A 64 20.07 4.32 3.55
C CYS A 64 20.96 5.55 3.32
N TYR A 65 20.76 6.22 2.19
CA TYR A 65 21.57 7.33 1.69
C TYR A 65 20.76 8.61 1.79
N GLY A 66 21.35 9.69 2.27
CA GLY A 66 20.64 10.97 2.32
C GLY A 66 21.44 12.08 2.95
N SER A 67 20.87 13.28 2.94
CA SER A 67 21.49 14.47 3.48
C SER A 67 21.58 14.36 5.01
N PRO A 68 22.76 14.60 5.63
CA PRO A 68 22.93 14.46 7.08
C PRO A 68 21.93 15.28 7.89
N ASP A 69 21.63 16.50 7.42
CA ASP A 69 20.71 17.42 8.07
C ASP A 69 19.27 16.91 8.06
N LEU A 70 18.81 16.40 6.92
CA LEU A 70 17.46 15.85 6.77
C LEU A 70 17.30 14.53 7.54
N MET A 71 18.33 13.68 7.51
CA MET A 71 18.31 12.38 8.17
C MET A 71 18.54 12.43 9.68
N ARG A 72 19.16 13.50 10.20
CA ARG A 72 19.56 13.61 11.62
C ARG A 72 18.46 13.24 12.61
N PRO A 73 17.18 13.68 12.47
CA PRO A 73 16.12 13.34 13.42
C PRO A 73 15.73 11.85 13.38
N PHE A 74 15.97 11.17 12.25
CA PHE A 74 15.45 9.84 11.97
C PHE A 74 16.52 8.75 11.98
N ARG A 75 17.81 9.11 11.93
CA ARG A 75 18.95 8.18 11.89
C ARG A 75 18.83 7.02 12.88
N ALA A 76 18.39 7.31 14.10
CA ALA A 76 18.29 6.31 15.15
C ALA A 76 17.26 5.21 14.86
N TYR A 77 16.20 5.49 14.07
CA TYR A 77 15.25 4.47 13.63
C TYR A 77 15.91 3.45 12.69
N PHE A 78 16.74 3.94 11.76
CA PHE A 78 17.47 3.11 10.81
C PHE A 78 18.58 2.30 11.49
N THR A 79 19.45 2.94 12.29
CA THR A 79 20.60 2.25 12.89
C THR A 79 20.19 1.16 13.89
N ARG A 80 19.08 1.36 14.63
CA ARG A 80 18.53 0.32 15.53
C ARG A 80 18.04 -0.93 14.80
N LEU A 81 17.72 -0.82 13.51
CA LEU A 81 17.25 -1.92 12.67
C LEU A 81 18.34 -2.47 11.74
N GLY A 82 19.61 -2.14 12.03
CA GLY A 82 20.77 -2.67 11.33
C GLY A 82 21.05 -2.01 9.97
N PHE A 83 20.48 -0.84 9.69
CA PHE A 83 20.84 -0.08 8.49
C PHE A 83 22.19 0.61 8.67
N GLN A 84 23.02 0.52 7.64
CA GLN A 84 24.14 1.43 7.45
C GLN A 84 23.59 2.73 6.85
N VAL A 85 23.67 3.81 7.62
CA VAL A 85 23.30 5.16 7.15
C VAL A 85 24.51 5.82 6.52
N VAL A 86 24.41 6.18 5.24
CA VAL A 86 25.47 6.78 4.44
C VAL A 86 25.17 8.26 4.28
N ASP A 87 26.10 9.09 4.75
CA ASP A 87 25.97 10.54 4.74
C ASP A 87 26.35 11.11 3.37
N CYS A 88 25.38 11.71 2.69
CA CYS A 88 25.54 12.36 1.40
C CYS A 88 25.31 13.87 1.56
N PRO A 89 26.31 14.64 2.00
CA PRO A 89 26.16 16.08 2.19
C PRO A 89 25.90 16.79 0.85
N PRO A 90 25.16 17.92 0.84
CA PRO A 90 24.94 18.69 -0.37
C PRO A 90 26.27 19.21 -0.93
N LEU A 91 26.49 19.02 -2.24
CA LEU A 91 27.69 19.46 -2.95
C LEU A 91 27.52 20.84 -3.59
N THR A 92 26.28 21.35 -3.62
CA THR A 92 25.90 22.58 -4.30
C THR A 92 25.08 23.49 -3.40
N LYS A 93 25.10 24.80 -3.68
CA LYS A 93 24.21 25.77 -3.00
C LYS A 93 22.73 25.49 -3.22
N SER A 94 22.38 24.77 -4.30
CA SER A 94 21.03 24.30 -4.61
C SER A 94 20.56 23.12 -3.76
N GLY A 95 21.42 22.57 -2.89
CA GLY A 95 21.05 21.46 -2.01
C GLY A 95 21.08 20.07 -2.67
N LYS A 96 21.55 19.95 -3.92
CA LYS A 96 21.78 18.64 -4.55
C LYS A 96 22.93 17.93 -3.85
N ASN A 97 22.69 16.71 -3.39
CA ASN A 97 23.70 15.80 -2.86
C ASN A 97 24.17 14.82 -3.95
N SER A 98 25.02 13.87 -3.57
CA SER A 98 25.54 12.81 -4.44
C SER A 98 25.04 11.42 -4.05
N ALA A 99 23.83 11.33 -3.48
CA ALA A 99 23.29 10.06 -3.01
C ALA A 99 23.11 9.06 -4.17
N ASP A 100 22.66 9.54 -5.32
CA ASP A 100 22.55 8.84 -6.60
C ASP A 100 23.85 8.13 -7.01
N ILE A 101 24.97 8.86 -7.05
CA ILE A 101 26.27 8.36 -7.47
C ILE A 101 26.83 7.38 -6.43
N VAL A 102 26.77 7.73 -5.15
CA VAL A 102 27.28 6.88 -4.06
C VAL A 102 26.51 5.56 -4.01
N MET A 103 25.18 5.61 -4.10
CA MET A 103 24.33 4.43 -4.13
C MET A 103 24.58 3.58 -5.38
N THR A 104 24.79 4.20 -6.54
CA THR A 104 25.14 3.50 -7.79
C THR A 104 26.44 2.70 -7.66
N LEU A 105 27.49 3.31 -7.08
CA LEU A 105 28.77 2.63 -6.86
C LEU A 105 28.63 1.47 -5.88
N ASP A 106 27.90 1.69 -4.77
CA ASP A 106 27.64 0.66 -3.78
C ASP A 106 26.85 -0.53 -4.34
N ILE A 107 25.88 -0.28 -5.22
CA ILE A 107 25.13 -1.34 -5.91
C ILE A 107 26.07 -2.09 -6.87
N ALA A 108 26.90 -1.39 -7.63
CA ALA A 108 27.87 -2.01 -8.53
C ALA A 108 28.85 -2.94 -7.77
N ASP A 109 29.37 -2.49 -6.62
CA ASP A 109 30.23 -3.30 -5.76
C ASP A 109 29.47 -4.51 -5.19
N THR A 110 28.18 -4.34 -4.87
CA THR A 110 27.33 -5.42 -4.35
C THR A 110 27.04 -6.48 -5.42
N ILE A 111 26.93 -6.11 -6.70
CA ILE A 111 26.78 -7.06 -7.81
C ILE A 111 27.97 -8.01 -7.91
N GLU A 112 29.18 -7.50 -7.66
CA GLU A 112 30.46 -8.23 -7.73
C GLU A 112 30.82 -8.94 -6.41
N HIS A 113 29.98 -8.83 -5.38
CA HIS A 113 30.22 -9.45 -4.09
C HIS A 113 30.18 -10.98 -4.16
N THR A 114 30.96 -11.65 -3.30
CA THR A 114 31.07 -13.13 -3.29
C THR A 114 29.73 -13.82 -2.96
N THR A 115 28.92 -13.19 -2.11
CA THR A 115 27.51 -13.56 -1.90
C THR A 115 26.69 -13.15 -3.12
N ARG A 116 26.05 -14.12 -3.78
CA ARG A 116 24.97 -13.85 -4.73
C ARG A 116 23.73 -13.36 -3.99
N PHE A 117 23.32 -12.14 -4.27
CA PHE A 117 22.00 -11.61 -3.92
C PHE A 117 21.04 -11.92 -5.08
N ASP A 118 19.85 -12.38 -4.77
CA ASP A 118 18.81 -12.73 -5.74
C ASP A 118 17.98 -11.49 -6.11
N GLU A 119 17.76 -10.59 -5.15
CA GLU A 119 16.93 -9.39 -5.29
C GLU A 119 17.66 -8.12 -4.85
N PHE A 120 17.51 -7.05 -5.63
CA PHE A 120 17.95 -5.71 -5.31
C PHE A 120 16.73 -4.80 -5.17
N LEU A 121 16.49 -4.32 -3.95
CA LEU A 121 15.44 -3.34 -3.65
C LEU A 121 16.05 -1.95 -3.69
N ILE A 122 15.62 -1.15 -4.66
CA ILE A 122 16.02 0.23 -4.88
C ILE A 122 14.81 1.13 -4.56
N LEU A 123 14.77 1.67 -3.35
CA LEU A 123 13.74 2.63 -2.96
C LEU A 123 14.16 4.03 -3.41
N SER A 124 13.95 4.31 -4.70
CA SER A 124 14.04 5.63 -5.32
C SER A 124 13.19 5.66 -6.58
N SER A 125 12.56 6.81 -6.83
CA SER A 125 11.76 7.05 -8.03
C SER A 125 12.55 7.69 -9.18
N ASP A 126 13.85 7.93 -8.99
CA ASP A 126 14.73 8.61 -9.93
C ASP A 126 15.11 7.72 -11.12
N ALA A 127 14.87 8.22 -12.34
CA ALA A 127 15.16 7.50 -13.57
C ALA A 127 16.66 7.40 -13.87
N ASP A 128 17.51 8.16 -13.18
CA ASP A 128 18.98 8.08 -13.30
C ASP A 128 19.53 6.69 -12.88
N PHE A 129 18.73 5.88 -12.18
CA PHE A 129 19.05 4.48 -11.87
C PHE A 129 18.76 3.49 -13.02
N THR A 130 18.26 3.93 -14.18
CA THR A 130 18.01 3.05 -15.33
C THR A 130 19.22 2.21 -15.74
N PRO A 131 20.46 2.75 -15.83
CA PRO A 131 21.65 1.96 -16.15
C PRO A 131 21.95 0.88 -15.09
N VAL A 132 21.62 1.14 -13.83
CA VAL A 132 21.77 0.16 -12.73
C VAL A 132 20.79 -0.99 -12.93
N ALA A 133 19.51 -0.71 -13.19
CA ALA A 133 18.50 -1.74 -13.46
C ALA A 133 18.87 -2.63 -14.66
N LEU A 134 19.35 -2.03 -15.75
CA LEU A 134 19.82 -2.77 -16.92
C LEU A 134 21.01 -3.69 -16.58
N ARG A 135 21.95 -3.22 -15.75
CA ARG A 135 23.08 -4.03 -15.31
C ARG A 135 22.65 -5.17 -14.39
N LEU A 136 21.74 -4.91 -13.44
CA LEU A 136 21.16 -5.94 -12.58
C LEU A 136 20.50 -7.05 -13.40
N ARG A 137 19.69 -6.67 -14.40
CA ARG A 137 19.06 -7.60 -15.33
C ARG A 137 20.08 -8.44 -16.11
N ALA A 138 21.15 -7.82 -16.61
CA ALA A 138 22.23 -8.53 -17.30
C ALA A 138 22.94 -9.56 -16.42
N HIS A 139 22.95 -9.34 -15.10
CA HIS A 139 23.50 -10.27 -14.13
C HIS A 139 22.49 -11.32 -13.64
N ASP A 140 21.26 -11.35 -14.15
CA ASP A 140 20.18 -12.23 -13.66
C ASP A 140 19.86 -11.96 -12.18
N ARG A 141 19.46 -10.71 -11.90
CA ARG A 141 19.02 -10.23 -10.58
C ARG A 141 17.61 -9.66 -10.70
N ILE A 142 16.77 -9.98 -9.72
CA ILE A 142 15.46 -9.36 -9.59
C ILE A 142 15.64 -7.92 -9.10
N THR A 143 14.98 -6.99 -9.75
CA THR A 143 15.01 -5.58 -9.39
C THR A 143 13.64 -5.12 -8.93
N SER A 144 13.58 -4.64 -7.68
CA SER A 144 12.38 -4.06 -7.06
C SER A 144 12.59 -2.57 -6.88
N ILE A 145 11.70 -1.74 -7.45
CA ILE A 145 11.80 -0.28 -7.35
C ILE A 145 10.58 0.33 -6.67
N LEU A 146 10.79 1.45 -5.98
CA LEU A 146 9.70 2.32 -5.56
C LEU A 146 9.40 3.33 -6.67
N ALA A 147 8.17 3.36 -7.17
CA ALA A 147 7.78 4.24 -8.26
C ALA A 147 6.59 5.13 -7.89
N ASN A 148 6.65 6.39 -8.32
CA ASN A 148 5.53 7.34 -8.28
C ASN A 148 5.03 7.59 -9.71
N GLN A 149 3.93 8.31 -9.90
CA GLN A 149 3.38 8.54 -11.25
C GLN A 149 4.35 9.24 -12.22
N GLN A 150 5.35 9.96 -11.72
CA GLN A 150 6.36 10.65 -12.53
C GLN A 150 7.53 9.75 -12.92
N THR A 151 7.64 8.55 -12.34
CA THR A 151 8.69 7.59 -12.67
C THR A 151 8.53 7.14 -14.12
N ALA A 152 9.57 7.41 -14.92
CA ALA A 152 9.58 7.17 -16.36
C ALA A 152 9.24 5.70 -16.72
N ALA A 153 8.39 5.53 -17.74
CA ALA A 153 7.99 4.20 -18.23
C ALA A 153 9.21 3.33 -18.64
N ALA A 154 10.23 3.95 -19.22
CA ALA A 154 11.48 3.27 -19.57
C ALA A 154 12.17 2.66 -18.34
N PHE A 155 12.26 3.39 -17.22
CA PHE A 155 12.85 2.87 -15.99
C PHE A 155 12.02 1.72 -15.41
N ARG A 156 10.69 1.88 -15.35
CA ARG A 156 9.76 0.82 -14.91
C ARG A 156 9.91 -0.46 -15.73
N SER A 157 10.05 -0.35 -17.05
CA SER A 157 10.20 -1.51 -17.96
C SER A 157 11.52 -2.28 -17.78
N CYS A 158 12.51 -1.67 -17.11
CA CYS A 158 13.78 -2.31 -16.81
C CYS A 158 13.76 -3.09 -15.49
N CYS A 159 12.68 -3.01 -14.70
CA CYS A 159 12.57 -3.60 -13.37
C CYS A 159 11.50 -4.70 -13.33
N ASP A 160 11.66 -5.66 -12.43
CA ASP A 160 10.77 -6.82 -12.32
C ASP A 160 9.58 -6.52 -11.40
N ILE A 161 9.84 -5.86 -10.27
CA ILE A 161 8.84 -5.46 -9.30
C ILE A 161 8.79 -3.95 -9.22
N VAL A 162 7.59 -3.42 -9.36
CA VAL A 162 7.31 -2.00 -9.16
C VAL A 162 6.37 -1.87 -7.97
N ILE A 163 6.89 -1.26 -6.92
CA ILE A 163 6.19 -0.90 -5.70
C ILE A 163 5.58 0.47 -5.92
N ASP A 164 4.24 0.56 -5.91
CA ASP A 164 3.57 1.84 -6.05
C ASP A 164 3.70 2.67 -4.76
N MET A 165 3.88 3.98 -4.89
CA MET A 165 3.99 4.87 -3.73
C MET A 165 2.72 4.85 -2.85
N ASP A 166 1.53 4.68 -3.43
CA ASP A 166 0.27 4.56 -2.67
C ASP A 166 0.23 3.25 -1.88
N GLU A 167 0.67 2.16 -2.51
CA GLU A 167 0.77 0.85 -1.87
C GLU A 167 1.74 0.91 -0.70
N PHE A 168 2.92 1.50 -0.94
CA PHE A 168 3.93 1.66 0.09
C PHE A 168 3.44 2.52 1.24
N GLU A 169 2.76 3.64 0.96
CA GLU A 169 2.14 4.48 1.98
C GLU A 169 1.14 3.71 2.83
N ALA A 170 0.27 2.91 2.21
CA ALA A 170 -0.76 2.16 2.93
C ALA A 170 -0.18 1.24 4.01
N VAL A 171 1.03 0.69 3.80
CA VAL A 171 1.74 -0.18 4.76
C VAL A 171 2.00 0.53 6.09
N PHE A 172 2.34 1.82 6.05
CA PHE A 172 2.65 2.62 7.25
C PHE A 172 1.64 3.72 7.56
N GLY A 173 0.64 3.89 6.70
CA GLY A 173 -0.45 4.87 6.76
C GLY A 173 -1.53 4.52 7.79
N GLU A 174 -1.68 3.24 8.12
CA GLU A 174 -2.65 2.75 9.11
C GLU A 174 -2.10 2.78 10.53
N THR A 175 -1.99 3.98 11.10
CA THR A 175 -2.23 4.13 12.54
C THR A 175 -2.88 5.47 12.81
N ARG A 176 -4.07 5.42 13.40
CA ARG A 176 -4.76 6.52 14.07
C ARG A 176 -3.73 7.41 14.77
N GLU A 177 -3.80 8.70 14.50
CA GLU A 177 -3.09 9.73 15.23
C GLU A 177 -3.43 9.57 16.73
N GLN A 178 -2.47 9.05 17.50
CA GLN A 178 -2.36 9.35 18.92
C GLN A 178 -1.15 10.27 19.06
N ALA A 179 -1.39 11.41 19.70
CA ALA A 179 -0.39 12.39 20.10
C ALA A 179 0.81 11.71 20.83
N PRO A 180 2.01 12.31 20.81
CA PRO A 180 3.22 11.63 21.21
C PRO A 180 3.19 11.29 22.70
N SER A 181 3.13 10.00 23.03
CA SER A 181 3.53 9.54 24.35
C SER A 181 5.06 9.59 24.47
N PRO A 182 5.61 10.03 25.62
CA PRO A 182 7.04 10.14 25.82
C PRO A 182 7.71 8.77 25.70
N VAL A 183 8.94 8.78 25.18
CA VAL A 183 9.81 7.60 25.07
C VAL A 183 9.78 6.80 26.38
N PRO A 184 9.32 5.53 26.38
CA PRO A 184 9.46 4.71 27.57
C PRO A 184 10.94 4.32 27.74
N PRO A 185 11.45 4.29 28.97
CA PRO A 185 12.80 3.84 29.25
C PRO A 185 12.96 2.37 28.89
N ARG A 186 14.23 1.98 28.70
CA ARG A 186 14.68 0.61 28.36
C ARG A 186 13.92 -0.47 29.13
N ALA A 187 13.67 -1.58 28.44
CA ALA A 187 13.27 -2.86 29.00
C ALA A 187 14.11 -3.19 30.24
N GLY A 188 13.44 -3.22 31.38
CA GLY A 188 13.92 -3.56 32.70
C GLY A 188 12.75 -3.44 33.66
N ASP A 189 12.21 -4.59 34.08
CA ASP A 189 11.32 -4.78 35.23
C ASP A 189 9.93 -4.15 35.19
N ALA A 190 8.99 -4.82 34.50
CA ALA A 190 7.57 -4.81 34.88
C ALA A 190 6.85 -6.05 34.31
N SER A 191 7.16 -7.23 34.83
CA SER A 191 6.20 -8.34 34.86
C SER A 191 5.06 -7.96 35.80
N GLY A 192 4.09 -7.19 35.29
CA GLY A 192 2.81 -6.98 35.94
C GLY A 192 1.93 -8.22 35.77
N ASP A 193 1.30 -8.62 36.86
CA ASP A 193 0.49 -9.81 37.11
C ASP A 193 -0.75 -9.97 36.20
N PHE A 194 -0.55 -10.10 34.89
CA PHE A 194 -1.62 -10.42 33.93
C PHE A 194 -1.64 -11.90 33.54
N GLY A 195 -0.75 -12.73 34.09
CA GLY A 195 -0.68 -14.15 33.77
C GLY A 195 -2.01 -14.87 34.01
N GLN A 196 -2.63 -14.61 35.16
CA GLN A 196 -3.91 -15.21 35.51
C GLN A 196 -5.05 -14.70 34.62
N LEU A 197 -5.11 -13.38 34.36
CA LEU A 197 -6.14 -12.77 33.54
C LEU A 197 -6.03 -13.18 32.06
N ARG A 198 -4.81 -13.44 31.57
CA ARG A 198 -4.58 -14.01 30.23
C ARG A 198 -5.18 -15.41 30.11
N ILE A 199 -4.97 -16.26 31.13
CA ILE A 199 -5.54 -17.62 31.17
C ILE A 199 -7.07 -17.56 31.20
N GLU A 200 -7.66 -16.64 31.96
CA GLU A 200 -9.12 -16.46 32.03
C GLU A 200 -9.71 -16.02 30.69
N VAL A 201 -9.12 -15.01 30.05
CA VAL A 201 -9.56 -14.52 28.73
C VAL A 201 -9.41 -15.60 27.66
N GLU A 202 -8.30 -16.35 27.68
CA GLU A 202 -8.08 -17.47 26.77
C GLU A 202 -9.12 -18.58 26.96
N THR A 203 -9.40 -18.94 28.22
CA THR A 203 -10.39 -19.98 28.55
C THR A 203 -11.79 -19.59 28.08
N GLU A 204 -12.16 -18.32 28.25
CA GLU A 204 -13.46 -17.81 27.80
C GLU A 204 -13.59 -17.82 26.27
N ILE A 205 -12.55 -17.39 25.55
CA ILE A 205 -12.54 -17.41 24.09
C ILE A 205 -12.66 -18.85 23.57
N ARG A 206 -11.96 -19.80 24.21
CA ARG A 206 -12.08 -21.23 23.89
C ARG A 206 -13.48 -21.75 24.16
N ARG A 207 -14.12 -21.33 25.25
CA ARG A 207 -15.51 -21.70 25.58
C ARG A 207 -16.48 -21.17 24.54
N GLU A 208 -16.45 -19.89 24.21
CA GLU A 208 -17.33 -19.30 23.19
C GLU A 208 -17.13 -19.98 21.83
N LEU A 209 -15.88 -20.28 21.46
CA LEU A 209 -15.57 -21.00 20.24
C LEU A 209 -16.11 -22.44 20.29
N ALA A 210 -16.06 -23.08 21.45
CA ALA A 210 -16.55 -24.43 21.63
C ALA A 210 -18.09 -24.53 21.75
N GLU A 211 -18.78 -23.46 22.09
CA GLU A 211 -20.25 -23.41 22.15
C GLU A 211 -20.86 -22.94 20.81
N SER A 212 -20.06 -22.26 19.99
CA SER A 212 -20.48 -21.84 18.65
C SER A 212 -20.53 -23.02 17.68
N SER A 213 -21.52 -22.97 16.78
CA SER A 213 -21.62 -23.86 15.61
C SER A 213 -20.99 -23.24 14.35
N ALA A 214 -20.56 -21.97 14.42
CA ALA A 214 -20.00 -21.20 13.31
C ALA A 214 -18.77 -20.39 13.74
N ALA A 215 -17.98 -19.92 12.75
CA ALA A 215 -16.85 -19.05 12.99
C ALA A 215 -17.27 -17.74 13.69
N LEU A 216 -16.49 -17.32 14.68
CA LEU A 216 -16.78 -16.10 15.44
C LEU A 216 -16.09 -14.91 14.80
N ARG A 217 -16.80 -13.80 14.67
CA ARG A 217 -16.23 -12.56 14.13
C ARG A 217 -15.30 -11.89 15.13
N LEU A 218 -14.11 -11.53 14.69
CA LEU A 218 -13.08 -10.91 15.53
C LEU A 218 -13.54 -9.60 16.19
N PRO A 219 -14.24 -8.66 15.50
CA PRO A 219 -14.69 -7.41 16.13
C PRO A 219 -15.73 -7.63 17.24
N GLU A 220 -16.65 -8.57 17.04
CA GLU A 220 -17.72 -8.88 18.00
C GLU A 220 -17.13 -9.57 19.25
N LEU A 221 -16.22 -10.53 19.04
CA LEU A 221 -15.51 -11.19 20.13
C LEU A 221 -14.64 -10.19 20.91
N ALA A 222 -13.92 -9.29 20.22
CA ALA A 222 -13.13 -8.24 20.86
C ALA A 222 -14.00 -7.27 21.68
N SER A 223 -15.23 -7.01 21.25
CA SER A 223 -16.17 -6.17 22.00
C SER A 223 -16.60 -6.87 23.28
N ARG A 224 -17.00 -8.15 23.21
CA ARG A 224 -17.42 -8.94 24.38
C ARG A 224 -16.33 -9.10 25.42
N MET A 225 -15.08 -9.36 25.00
CA MET A 225 -13.95 -9.48 25.92
C MET A 225 -13.68 -8.19 26.70
N ARG A 226 -13.84 -7.02 26.05
CA ARG A 226 -13.68 -5.71 26.71
C ARG A 226 -14.84 -5.35 27.62
N GLU A 227 -16.05 -5.75 27.25
CA GLU A 227 -17.23 -5.56 28.09
C GLU A 227 -17.16 -6.43 29.36
N ARG A 228 -16.65 -7.66 29.22
CA ARG A 228 -16.50 -8.61 30.33
C ARG A 228 -15.31 -8.30 31.23
N TRP A 229 -14.18 -7.88 30.66
CA TRP A 229 -12.99 -7.48 31.39
C TRP A 229 -12.50 -6.11 30.89
N PRO A 230 -12.99 -5.00 31.47
CA PRO A 230 -12.58 -3.64 31.07
C PRO A 230 -11.06 -3.43 31.11
N VAL A 231 -10.39 -4.07 32.07
CA VAL A 231 -8.92 -4.08 32.23
C VAL A 231 -8.20 -4.55 30.95
N VAL A 232 -8.80 -5.44 30.15
CA VAL A 232 -8.22 -5.88 28.86
C VAL A 232 -8.14 -4.72 27.86
N GLY A 233 -9.14 -3.85 27.83
CA GLY A 233 -9.13 -2.66 26.98
C GLY A 233 -8.19 -1.57 27.51
N GLU A 234 -8.15 -1.38 28.83
CA GLU A 234 -7.34 -0.34 29.50
C GLU A 234 -5.84 -0.65 29.47
N SER A 235 -5.47 -1.93 29.43
CA SER A 235 -4.07 -2.41 29.42
C SER A 235 -3.51 -2.70 28.02
N ASP A 236 -4.16 -2.20 26.96
CA ASP A 236 -3.81 -2.50 25.57
C ASP A 236 -3.70 -4.01 25.30
N TRP A 237 -4.77 -4.73 25.65
CA TRP A 237 -4.89 -6.18 25.55
C TRP A 237 -3.87 -6.93 26.41
N LEU A 238 -3.82 -6.59 27.69
CA LEU A 238 -2.93 -7.21 28.69
C LEU A 238 -1.44 -7.04 28.32
N GLY A 239 -1.09 -5.93 27.65
CA GLY A 239 0.24 -5.63 27.14
C GLY A 239 0.58 -6.26 25.79
N ALA A 240 -0.39 -6.85 25.07
CA ALA A 240 -0.17 -7.46 23.76
C ALA A 240 -0.22 -6.45 22.58
N GLY A 241 -0.73 -5.24 22.79
CA GLY A 241 -0.77 -4.20 21.76
C GLY A 241 -1.89 -4.38 20.72
N GLY A 242 -2.93 -5.15 21.05
CA GLY A 242 -4.07 -5.43 20.18
C GLY A 242 -4.69 -6.81 20.36
N PHE A 243 -5.99 -6.96 20.08
CA PHE A 243 -6.72 -8.23 20.28
C PHE A 243 -6.13 -9.37 19.46
N LYS A 244 -5.87 -9.14 18.17
CA LYS A 244 -5.26 -10.15 17.29
C LYS A 244 -3.88 -10.58 17.81
N LYS A 245 -3.09 -9.65 18.35
CA LYS A 245 -1.78 -9.97 18.94
C LYS A 245 -1.93 -10.79 20.23
N LEU A 246 -2.91 -10.47 21.08
CA LEU A 246 -3.23 -11.29 22.26
C LEU A 246 -3.63 -12.72 21.85
N LEU A 247 -4.49 -12.88 20.85
CA LEU A 247 -4.87 -14.20 20.33
C LEU A 247 -3.66 -14.99 19.78
N LEU A 248 -2.71 -14.32 19.13
CA LEU A 248 -1.47 -14.95 18.65
C LEU A 248 -0.52 -15.36 19.79
N THR A 249 -0.73 -14.89 21.02
CA THR A 249 0.03 -15.37 22.19
C THR A 249 -0.52 -16.67 22.78
N PHE A 250 -1.70 -17.12 22.36
CA PHE A 250 -2.27 -18.38 22.83
C PHE A 250 -1.59 -19.54 22.10
N GLU A 251 -0.98 -20.47 22.85
CA GLU A 251 -0.39 -21.69 22.32
C GLU A 251 -1.48 -22.76 22.03
N ASP A 252 -2.51 -22.41 21.26
CA ASP A 252 -3.59 -23.34 20.90
C ASP A 252 -3.55 -23.72 19.42
N ARG A 253 -3.43 -25.02 19.15
CA ARG A 253 -3.45 -25.58 17.79
C ARG A 253 -4.84 -25.57 17.15
N HIS A 254 -5.90 -25.40 17.95
CA HIS A 254 -7.30 -25.36 17.52
C HIS A 254 -7.80 -23.96 17.18
N LEU A 255 -6.99 -22.91 17.37
CA LEU A 255 -7.32 -21.55 16.95
C LEU A 255 -6.73 -21.28 15.56
N ARG A 256 -7.59 -20.92 14.60
CA ARG A 256 -7.20 -20.38 13.29
C ARG A 256 -7.85 -19.02 13.07
N PHE A 257 -7.15 -18.17 12.32
CA PHE A 257 -7.54 -16.79 12.08
C PHE A 257 -7.65 -16.53 10.57
N SER A 258 -8.75 -15.91 10.14
CA SER A 258 -8.86 -15.32 8.81
C SER A 258 -8.71 -13.80 8.90
N SER A 259 -7.84 -13.24 8.07
CA SER A 259 -7.62 -11.80 7.92
C SER A 259 -8.53 -11.14 6.89
N VAL A 260 -9.38 -11.91 6.19
CA VAL A 260 -10.34 -11.36 5.24
C VAL A 260 -11.44 -10.63 6.02
N PRO A 261 -11.68 -9.33 5.78
CA PRO A 261 -12.75 -8.59 6.44
C PRO A 261 -14.09 -9.33 6.30
N PRO A 262 -14.87 -9.50 7.39
CA PRO A 262 -14.76 -8.83 8.70
C PRO A 262 -13.79 -9.47 9.72
N GLY A 263 -13.03 -10.49 9.34
CA GLY A 263 -12.05 -11.21 10.18
C GLY A 263 -12.71 -12.21 11.12
N PHE A 264 -12.23 -13.46 11.13
CA PHE A 264 -12.85 -14.56 11.88
C PHE A 264 -11.84 -15.37 12.72
N VAL A 265 -12.32 -15.94 13.82
CA VAL A 265 -11.66 -17.01 14.57
C VAL A 265 -12.51 -18.28 14.48
N TYR A 266 -11.88 -19.40 14.16
CA TYR A 266 -12.58 -20.68 13.96
C TYR A 266 -11.73 -21.87 14.42
N ASP A 267 -12.39 -22.97 14.79
CA ASP A 267 -11.77 -24.27 15.03
C ASP A 267 -11.90 -25.11 13.77
N PRO A 268 -10.79 -25.45 13.07
CA PRO A 268 -10.84 -26.21 11.82
C PRO A 268 -11.36 -27.64 11.99
N ALA A 269 -11.41 -28.18 13.21
CA ALA A 269 -12.00 -29.49 13.48
C ALA A 269 -13.53 -29.45 13.64
N ARG A 270 -14.13 -28.27 13.78
CA ARG A 270 -15.53 -28.11 14.19
C ARG A 270 -16.35 -27.15 13.34
N HIS A 271 -15.76 -26.05 12.92
CA HIS A 271 -16.47 -25.01 12.18
C HIS A 271 -16.33 -25.26 10.68
N ALA A 272 -17.45 -25.02 9.97
CA ALA A 272 -17.37 -24.72 8.57
C ALA A 272 -16.46 -23.51 8.42
N ALA A 273 -15.40 -23.78 7.71
CA ALA A 273 -14.32 -22.93 7.37
C ALA A 273 -14.93 -21.65 6.73
N PRO A 274 -14.82 -20.43 7.35
CA PRO A 274 -15.44 -19.21 6.79
C PRO A 274 -14.99 -19.01 5.33
N PRO A 275 -15.76 -18.32 4.45
CA PRO A 275 -15.33 -18.15 3.06
C PRO A 275 -13.88 -17.67 3.04
N ASP A 276 -13.05 -18.49 2.42
CA ASP A 276 -11.63 -18.75 2.68
C ASP A 276 -11.27 -19.53 3.95
N SER A 277 -11.41 -20.83 3.81
CA SER A 277 -10.68 -21.83 4.57
C SER A 277 -10.72 -23.14 3.78
N GLY A 278 -9.61 -23.48 3.15
CA GLY A 278 -9.47 -24.74 2.44
C GLY A 278 -8.80 -24.57 1.09
N ASP A 279 -7.50 -24.81 1.08
CA ASP A 279 -6.70 -25.29 -0.04
C ASP A 279 -7.52 -25.87 -1.21
N ALA A 280 -7.69 -25.08 -2.28
CA ALA A 280 -7.95 -25.52 -3.65
C ALA A 280 -7.81 -24.34 -4.62
N ARG A 281 -7.29 -24.63 -5.82
CA ARG A 281 -7.33 -23.85 -7.09
C ARG A 281 -6.16 -22.88 -7.30
N THR A 282 -5.22 -23.04 -8.24
CA THR A 282 -5.31 -23.50 -9.64
C THR A 282 -6.62 -23.04 -10.28
N GLU A 283 -6.54 -21.94 -11.03
CA GLU A 283 -7.64 -21.30 -11.76
C GLU A 283 -8.64 -20.55 -10.88
N HIS A 284 -8.57 -19.21 -10.93
CA HIS A 284 -9.54 -18.14 -10.58
C HIS A 284 -8.72 -16.95 -10.03
N ALA A 285 -8.45 -15.82 -10.68
CA ALA A 285 -9.12 -15.19 -11.83
C ALA A 285 -10.64 -15.39 -11.80
N ILE A 286 -11.25 -15.20 -10.62
CA ILE A 286 -12.65 -14.81 -10.56
C ILE A 286 -12.72 -13.52 -9.76
N ASP A 287 -13.05 -12.47 -10.50
CA ASP A 287 -13.84 -11.32 -10.11
C ASP A 287 -13.71 -10.82 -8.67
N LEU A 288 -12.73 -9.93 -8.49
CA LEU A 288 -13.04 -8.62 -7.91
C LEU A 288 -13.35 -7.61 -9.02
N ALA A 289 -14.04 -8.05 -10.08
CA ALA A 289 -15.00 -7.15 -10.70
C ALA A 289 -16.01 -6.85 -9.59
N PRO A 290 -16.15 -5.59 -9.15
CA PRO A 290 -17.33 -5.24 -8.39
C PRO A 290 -18.56 -5.71 -9.20
N PRO A 291 -19.67 -6.10 -8.56
CA PRO A 291 -20.77 -6.87 -9.17
C PRO A 291 -21.46 -6.28 -10.43
N ASN A 292 -20.96 -5.18 -11.01
CA ASN A 292 -21.50 -4.50 -12.18
C ASN A 292 -20.55 -4.38 -13.39
N PHE A 293 -19.28 -4.84 -13.37
CA PHE A 293 -18.45 -4.80 -14.60
C PHE A 293 -18.79 -5.91 -15.60
N ALA A 294 -19.45 -6.99 -15.15
CA ALA A 294 -19.89 -8.09 -15.99
C ALA A 294 -21.06 -7.72 -16.94
N ASP A 295 -21.81 -6.67 -16.62
CA ASP A 295 -22.96 -6.19 -17.41
C ASP A 295 -22.58 -5.08 -18.42
N VAL A 296 -21.28 -4.79 -18.56
CA VAL A 296 -20.77 -3.77 -19.48
C VAL A 296 -20.66 -4.37 -20.89
N PRO A 297 -21.08 -3.65 -21.96
CA PRO A 297 -20.92 -4.12 -23.34
C PRO A 297 -19.47 -4.53 -23.66
N ASP A 298 -19.29 -5.66 -24.37
CA ASP A 298 -17.97 -6.23 -24.70
C ASP A 298 -16.99 -5.20 -25.27
N ALA A 299 -17.47 -4.31 -26.15
CA ALA A 299 -16.64 -3.27 -26.75
C ALA A 299 -16.05 -2.28 -25.72
N ILE A 300 -16.82 -1.93 -24.67
CA ILE A 300 -16.35 -1.08 -23.58
C ILE A 300 -15.41 -1.87 -22.67
N ALA A 301 -15.73 -3.14 -22.39
CA ALA A 301 -14.87 -4.01 -21.59
C ALA A 301 -13.47 -4.18 -22.21
N ASP A 302 -13.40 -4.41 -23.52
CA ASP A 302 -12.15 -4.51 -24.29
C ASP A 302 -11.34 -3.23 -24.25
N LEU A 303 -12.00 -2.06 -24.38
CA LEU A 303 -11.35 -0.76 -24.25
C LEU A 303 -10.77 -0.56 -22.84
N VAL A 304 -11.55 -0.83 -21.81
CA VAL A 304 -11.12 -0.72 -20.41
C VAL A 304 -9.93 -1.64 -20.15
N GLU A 305 -9.91 -2.87 -20.67
CA GLU A 305 -8.80 -3.79 -20.48
C GLU A 305 -7.51 -3.28 -21.14
N ARG A 306 -7.61 -2.70 -22.34
CA ARG A 306 -6.47 -2.04 -23.02
C ARG A 306 -5.96 -0.85 -22.21
N LEU A 307 -6.84 0.05 -21.79
CA LEU A 307 -6.47 1.23 -21.00
C LEU A 307 -5.96 0.85 -19.61
N ASN A 308 -6.50 -0.19 -18.97
CA ASN A 308 -6.02 -0.68 -17.68
C ASN A 308 -4.57 -1.16 -17.76
N LYS A 309 -4.21 -1.89 -18.82
CA LYS A 309 -2.84 -2.41 -19.00
C LYS A 309 -1.80 -1.31 -19.21
N VAL A 310 -2.20 -0.21 -19.85
CA VAL A 310 -1.27 0.85 -20.28
C VAL A 310 -1.24 2.02 -19.30
N VAL A 311 -2.41 2.51 -18.89
CA VAL A 311 -2.55 3.71 -18.03
C VAL A 311 -3.11 3.39 -16.64
N GLY A 312 -3.43 2.13 -16.34
CA GLY A 312 -3.94 1.73 -15.03
C GLY A 312 -5.40 2.13 -14.77
N LEU A 313 -6.18 2.40 -15.82
CA LEU A 313 -7.59 2.78 -15.72
C LEU A 313 -8.39 1.78 -14.85
N PRO A 314 -9.12 2.23 -13.80
CA PRO A 314 -9.92 1.33 -12.97
C PRO A 314 -10.98 0.57 -13.76
N ARG A 315 -11.19 -0.71 -13.40
CA ARG A 315 -12.23 -1.57 -14.01
C ARG A 315 -13.59 -1.29 -13.41
N LEU A 316 -14.20 -0.17 -13.80
CA LEU A 316 -15.50 0.29 -13.33
C LEU A 316 -16.48 0.39 -14.48
N GLY A 317 -17.76 0.11 -14.21
CA GLY A 317 -18.84 0.36 -15.17
C GLY A 317 -19.30 1.83 -15.15
N PRO A 318 -20.18 2.24 -16.09
CA PRO A 318 -20.66 3.61 -16.21
C PRO A 318 -21.29 4.19 -14.93
N ASP A 319 -22.18 3.42 -14.30
CA ASP A 319 -22.86 3.83 -13.06
C ASP A 319 -21.86 4.06 -11.91
N GLN A 320 -20.78 3.27 -11.87
CA GLN A 320 -19.77 3.38 -10.83
C GLN A 320 -18.88 4.60 -11.04
N TYR A 321 -18.55 4.92 -12.29
CA TYR A 321 -17.86 6.17 -12.61
C TYR A 321 -18.70 7.39 -12.24
N GLN A 322 -20.00 7.37 -12.51
CA GLN A 322 -20.92 8.43 -12.05
C GLN A 322 -20.85 8.62 -10.54
N VAL A 323 -20.95 7.54 -9.77
CA VAL A 323 -20.83 7.61 -8.29
C VAL A 323 -19.49 8.23 -7.86
N VAL A 324 -18.38 7.85 -8.51
CA VAL A 324 -17.06 8.41 -8.21
C VAL A 324 -17.03 9.92 -8.47
N PHE A 325 -17.54 10.37 -9.61
CA PHE A 325 -17.55 11.78 -9.97
C PHE A 325 -18.48 12.60 -9.08
N GLU A 326 -19.65 12.08 -8.73
CA GLU A 326 -20.58 12.73 -7.81
C GLU A 326 -20.00 12.90 -6.41
N ALA A 327 -19.42 11.85 -5.87
CA ALA A 327 -18.83 11.90 -4.54
C ALA A 327 -17.60 12.83 -4.50
N LEU A 328 -16.77 12.84 -5.54
CA LEU A 328 -15.65 13.78 -5.65
C LEU A 328 -16.11 15.23 -5.80
N ALA A 329 -17.15 15.49 -6.60
CA ALA A 329 -17.76 16.81 -6.70
C ALA A 329 -18.28 17.30 -5.35
N GLY A 330 -18.89 16.41 -4.55
CA GLY A 330 -19.35 16.70 -3.19
C GLY A 330 -18.24 17.09 -2.21
N GLN A 331 -16.99 16.68 -2.48
CA GLN A 331 -15.81 17.04 -1.68
C GLN A 331 -14.98 18.20 -2.27
N SER A 332 -15.32 18.66 -3.48
CA SER A 332 -14.56 19.70 -4.18
C SER A 332 -14.66 21.08 -3.53
N GLY A 333 -13.58 21.87 -3.60
CA GLY A 333 -13.52 23.23 -3.07
C GLY A 333 -13.54 23.36 -1.54
N ARG A 334 -13.27 22.27 -0.80
CA ARG A 334 -13.29 22.24 0.69
C ARG A 334 -11.95 22.54 1.37
N GLN A 335 -10.92 23.00 0.64
CA GLN A 335 -9.56 23.24 1.16
C GLN A 335 -9.05 22.11 2.05
N SER A 336 -9.25 20.87 1.61
CA SER A 336 -8.87 19.64 2.32
C SER A 336 -7.73 18.94 1.59
N THR A 337 -7.01 18.03 2.27
CA THR A 337 -5.96 17.24 1.62
C THR A 337 -6.57 16.25 0.61
N LEU A 338 -5.80 15.84 -0.40
CA LEU A 338 -6.24 14.83 -1.37
C LEU A 338 -6.60 13.49 -0.69
N GLY A 339 -5.86 13.13 0.37
CA GLY A 339 -6.15 11.95 1.17
C GLY A 339 -7.51 12.00 1.86
N ASP A 340 -7.90 13.16 2.39
CA ASP A 340 -9.19 13.38 3.02
C ASP A 340 -10.33 13.43 2.00
N ILE A 341 -10.11 14.09 0.86
CA ILE A 341 -11.09 14.18 -0.23
C ILE A 341 -11.44 12.78 -0.75
N THR A 342 -10.44 11.95 -1.03
CA THR A 342 -10.65 10.58 -1.55
C THR A 342 -11.30 9.67 -0.52
N LYS A 343 -10.91 9.79 0.76
CA LYS A 343 -11.52 9.04 1.85
C LYS A 343 -12.99 9.43 2.03
N ASN A 344 -13.29 10.72 2.15
CA ASN A 344 -14.64 11.21 2.39
C ASN A 344 -15.56 10.95 1.19
N ALA A 345 -15.04 11.04 -0.04
CA ALA A 345 -15.78 10.67 -1.24
C ALA A 345 -16.13 9.17 -1.25
N ARG A 346 -15.16 8.30 -0.92
CA ARG A 346 -15.42 6.86 -0.79
C ARG A 346 -16.46 6.57 0.29
N ASP A 347 -16.29 7.15 1.49
CA ASP A 347 -17.21 6.90 2.60
C ASP A 347 -18.64 7.30 2.22
N HIS A 348 -18.80 8.42 1.51
CA HIS A 348 -20.09 8.85 0.96
C HIS A 348 -20.64 7.91 -0.11
N ALA A 349 -19.79 7.37 -0.99
CA ALA A 349 -20.20 6.39 -1.99
C ALA A 349 -20.66 5.06 -1.36
N ILE A 350 -19.98 4.61 -0.30
CA ILE A 350 -20.39 3.43 0.48
C ILE A 350 -21.73 3.67 1.17
N GLU A 351 -21.93 4.85 1.77
CA GLU A 351 -23.21 5.24 2.37
C GLU A 351 -24.36 5.29 1.35
N ALA A 352 -24.06 5.66 0.10
CA ALA A 352 -25.00 5.63 -1.02
C ALA A 352 -25.26 4.21 -1.58
N GLY A 353 -24.65 3.17 -1.00
CA GLY A 353 -24.83 1.77 -1.39
C GLY A 353 -23.96 1.30 -2.56
N ALA A 354 -22.98 2.10 -2.98
CA ALA A 354 -22.08 1.75 -4.08
C ALA A 354 -20.88 0.91 -3.59
N ALA A 355 -20.64 -0.23 -4.23
CA ALA A 355 -19.50 -1.09 -3.96
C ALA A 355 -18.23 -0.61 -4.71
N VAL A 356 -17.72 0.58 -4.38
CA VAL A 356 -16.51 1.15 -4.99
C VAL A 356 -15.40 1.29 -3.95
N GLY A 357 -14.25 0.67 -4.22
CA GLY A 357 -13.06 0.76 -3.36
C GLY A 357 -12.45 2.18 -3.35
N ARG A 358 -11.43 2.40 -2.51
CA ARG A 358 -10.76 3.72 -2.41
C ARG A 358 -9.94 4.07 -3.65
N GLN A 359 -9.34 3.06 -4.29
CA GLN A 359 -8.37 3.23 -5.38
C GLN A 359 -8.91 4.03 -6.57
N PRO A 360 -10.14 3.80 -7.08
CA PRO A 360 -10.72 4.63 -8.14
C PRO A 360 -10.80 6.12 -7.82
N PHE A 361 -11.17 6.51 -6.60
CA PHE A 361 -11.24 7.92 -6.20
C PHE A 361 -9.87 8.59 -6.27
N ALA A 362 -8.85 7.91 -5.75
CA ALA A 362 -7.48 8.41 -5.79
C ALA A 362 -6.97 8.54 -7.23
N PHE A 363 -7.23 7.54 -8.07
CA PHE A 363 -6.88 7.57 -9.49
C PHE A 363 -7.50 8.78 -10.21
N VAL A 364 -8.81 8.99 -10.07
CA VAL A 364 -9.51 10.12 -10.70
C VAL A 364 -8.97 11.46 -10.18
N THR A 365 -8.79 11.64 -8.88
CA THR A 365 -8.26 12.91 -8.34
C THR A 365 -6.87 13.26 -8.86
N ARG A 366 -6.01 12.27 -9.08
CA ARG A 366 -4.68 12.50 -9.64
C ARG A 366 -4.73 12.83 -11.12
N ALA A 367 -5.54 12.10 -11.89
CA ALA A 367 -5.75 12.37 -13.29
C ALA A 367 -6.28 13.80 -13.53
N LEU A 368 -7.17 14.30 -12.68
CA LEU A 368 -7.62 15.70 -12.71
C LEU A 368 -6.50 16.70 -12.45
N HIS A 369 -5.56 16.37 -11.54
CA HIS A 369 -4.41 17.24 -11.26
C HIS A 369 -3.48 17.36 -12.47
N LEU A 370 -3.28 16.28 -13.24
CA LEU A 370 -2.46 16.30 -14.47
C LEU A 370 -2.97 17.28 -15.52
N VAL A 371 -4.29 17.45 -15.60
CA VAL A 371 -4.94 18.44 -16.49
C VAL A 371 -5.15 19.80 -15.82
N GLY A 372 -4.50 20.03 -14.67
CA GLY A 372 -4.44 21.32 -13.99
C GLY A 372 -5.59 21.62 -13.02
N LEU A 373 -6.47 20.65 -12.72
CA LEU A 373 -7.54 20.86 -11.75
C LEU A 373 -7.11 20.49 -10.32
N ALA A 374 -7.00 21.49 -9.46
CA ALA A 374 -6.90 21.29 -8.02
C ALA A 374 -8.30 21.14 -7.39
N ILE A 375 -8.78 19.90 -7.30
CA ILE A 375 -10.13 19.60 -6.77
C ILE A 375 -10.33 20.06 -5.31
N SER A 376 -9.25 20.19 -4.54
CA SER A 376 -9.27 20.74 -3.18
C SER A 376 -9.63 22.22 -3.12
N GLU A 377 -9.34 22.97 -4.18
CA GLU A 377 -9.45 24.44 -4.23
C GLU A 377 -10.64 24.89 -5.07
N THR A 378 -10.93 24.15 -6.14
CA THR A 378 -11.97 24.50 -7.10
C THR A 378 -13.19 23.64 -6.86
N ARG A 379 -14.36 24.28 -6.68
CA ARG A 379 -15.62 23.57 -6.65
C ARG A 379 -15.99 23.17 -8.07
N THR A 380 -16.14 21.88 -8.32
CA THR A 380 -16.25 21.33 -9.68
C THR A 380 -17.48 20.42 -9.76
N ALA A 381 -18.27 20.56 -10.81
CA ALA A 381 -19.45 19.74 -11.02
C ALA A 381 -19.07 18.32 -11.49
N PRO A 382 -19.89 17.28 -11.23
CA PRO A 382 -19.59 15.91 -11.64
C PRO A 382 -19.29 15.75 -13.14
N GLY A 383 -20.09 16.42 -14.00
CA GLY A 383 -19.88 16.38 -15.46
C GLY A 383 -18.60 17.08 -15.92
N GLU A 384 -18.12 18.09 -15.18
CA GLU A 384 -16.84 18.73 -15.47
C GLU A 384 -15.67 17.84 -15.02
N ILE A 385 -15.81 17.16 -13.87
CA ILE A 385 -14.87 16.11 -13.44
C ILE A 385 -14.77 15.01 -14.49
N ALA A 386 -15.91 14.51 -15.00
CA ALA A 386 -15.94 13.47 -16.02
C ALA A 386 -15.19 13.90 -17.31
N ARG A 387 -15.46 15.11 -17.81
CA ARG A 387 -14.78 15.67 -19.00
C ARG A 387 -13.27 15.83 -18.80
N LEU A 388 -12.85 16.40 -17.68
CA LEU A 388 -11.43 16.61 -17.38
C LEU A 388 -10.71 15.27 -17.16
N PHE A 389 -11.37 14.31 -16.52
CA PHE A 389 -10.84 12.96 -16.38
C PHE A 389 -10.68 12.27 -17.74
N ARG A 390 -11.67 12.38 -18.63
CA ARG A 390 -11.61 11.88 -20.01
C ARG A 390 -10.42 12.45 -20.77
N THR A 391 -10.22 13.77 -20.74
CA THR A 391 -9.05 14.43 -21.35
C THR A 391 -7.73 13.90 -20.77
N SER A 392 -7.68 13.68 -19.46
CA SER A 392 -6.49 13.14 -18.79
C SER A 392 -6.18 11.71 -19.23
N VAL A 393 -7.20 10.86 -19.38
CA VAL A 393 -7.04 9.47 -19.83
C VAL A 393 -6.54 9.43 -21.28
N GLU A 394 -7.10 10.27 -22.16
CA GLU A 394 -6.65 10.39 -23.55
C GLU A 394 -5.19 10.85 -23.66
N GLN A 395 -4.80 11.87 -22.89
CA GLN A 395 -3.41 12.35 -22.85
C GLN A 395 -2.45 11.26 -22.35
N GLN A 396 -2.83 10.54 -21.29
CA GLN A 396 -2.02 9.44 -20.75
C GLN A 396 -1.90 8.27 -21.74
N ALA A 397 -2.96 7.96 -22.49
CA ALA A 397 -2.92 6.95 -23.54
C ALA A 397 -1.96 7.35 -24.67
N LEU A 398 -2.02 8.62 -25.10
CA LEU A 398 -1.13 9.17 -26.10
C LEU A 398 0.34 9.14 -25.64
N ASP A 399 0.62 9.56 -24.40
CA ASP A 399 1.97 9.55 -23.82
C ASP A 399 2.53 8.13 -23.72
N ALA A 400 1.65 7.14 -23.53
CA ALA A 400 1.98 5.73 -23.51
C ALA A 400 1.99 5.07 -24.90
N GLN A 401 1.93 5.86 -25.98
CA GLN A 401 1.94 5.41 -27.38
C GLN A 401 0.77 4.49 -27.76
N LEU A 402 -0.36 4.61 -27.06
CA LEU A 402 -1.60 3.95 -27.40
C LEU A 402 -2.47 4.93 -28.23
N GLU A 403 -2.52 4.72 -29.54
CA GLU A 403 -3.41 5.48 -30.42
C GLU A 403 -4.87 5.10 -30.14
N MET A 404 -5.70 6.10 -29.86
CA MET A 404 -7.14 5.93 -29.64
C MET A 404 -7.89 6.38 -30.90
N GLU A 405 -8.60 5.44 -31.52
CA GLU A 405 -9.44 5.71 -32.69
C GLU A 405 -10.73 6.46 -32.30
N ALA A 406 -11.43 7.03 -33.29
CA ALA A 406 -12.69 7.74 -33.05
C ALA A 406 -13.74 6.89 -32.31
N ASP A 407 -13.80 5.58 -32.60
CA ASP A 407 -14.68 4.65 -31.89
C ASP A 407 -14.23 4.41 -30.44
N ASP A 408 -12.93 4.36 -30.16
CA ASP A 408 -12.39 4.21 -28.80
C ASP A 408 -12.74 5.43 -27.94
N LEU A 409 -12.64 6.62 -28.53
CA LEU A 409 -13.02 7.87 -27.88
C LEU A 409 -14.52 7.90 -27.56
N ARG A 410 -15.37 7.47 -28.50
CA ARG A 410 -16.82 7.37 -28.28
C ARG A 410 -17.17 6.37 -27.17
N LEU A 411 -16.51 5.22 -27.13
CA LEU A 411 -16.69 4.22 -26.08
C LEU A 411 -16.18 4.71 -24.71
N LEU A 412 -15.10 5.50 -24.68
CA LEU A 412 -14.62 6.16 -23.46
C LEU A 412 -15.64 7.20 -22.97
N ASP A 413 -16.23 7.99 -23.87
CA ASP A 413 -17.26 8.97 -23.53
C ASP A 413 -18.51 8.27 -22.96
N GLU A 414 -18.92 7.15 -23.55
CA GLU A 414 -20.01 6.29 -23.06
C GLU A 414 -19.71 5.69 -21.69
N LEU A 415 -18.49 5.18 -21.48
CA LEU A 415 -18.03 4.63 -20.20
C LEU A 415 -18.06 5.67 -19.08
N LEU A 416 -17.59 6.89 -19.36
CA LEU A 416 -17.45 7.94 -18.36
C LEU A 416 -18.73 8.78 -18.20
N GLY A 417 -19.78 8.49 -18.98
CA GLY A 417 -21.01 9.28 -19.00
C GLY A 417 -20.79 10.72 -19.46
N VAL A 418 -19.79 10.95 -20.33
CA VAL A 418 -19.51 12.25 -20.94
C VAL A 418 -20.42 12.41 -22.16
N GLY A 419 -21.63 12.93 -21.93
CA GLY A 419 -22.57 13.26 -23.00
C GLY A 419 -22.32 14.65 -23.59
N ASP A 420 -22.69 14.82 -24.87
CA ASP A 420 -22.80 16.11 -25.56
C ASP A 420 -23.92 16.95 -24.92
N GLY A 421 -23.60 17.59 -23.80
CA GLY A 421 -24.45 18.58 -23.13
C GLY A 421 -24.14 19.98 -23.63
N VAL A 422 -25.02 20.45 -24.52
CA VAL A 422 -25.33 21.83 -24.98
C VAL A 422 -24.94 22.95 -24.03
#